data_AF-A0A662HYP3-F1
#
_entry.id   AF-A0A662HYP3-F1
#
_cell.length_a   1.000
_cell.length_b   1.000
_cell.length_c   1.000
_cell.angle_alpha   90.00
_cell.angle_beta   90.00
_cell.angle_gamma   90.00
#
_symmetry.space_group_name_H-M   'P 1'
#
loop_
_entity.id
_entity.type
_entity.pdbx_description
1 polymer ?
#
loop_
_entity_poly.entity_id
_entity_poly.type
_entity_poly.pdbx_seq_one_letter_code
_entity_poly.pdbx_strand_id
1 'polypeptide(L)'
;MYLFVLLEKFYSISNLICYDGRFCEIQLQQILDLFTEYCIKKFGNCLESIVIYGSVARGEFLPSISDIDTIIIFKEKCWKGDVSEETFPVPTWIASKLLKILDEIYRELGLKKPIIDARATTINIIKKD
;
A
#
# COMPACT_ATOMS: atom_id res chain seq x y z
N MET A 1 0.61 -17.99 -9.95
CA MET A 1 1.63 -17.46 -10.89
C MET A 1 1.10 -16.16 -11.51
N TYR A 2 0.89 -15.13 -10.67
CA TYR A 2 0.41 -13.80 -11.09
C TYR A 2 1.16 -12.66 -10.36
N LEU A 3 1.80 -12.96 -9.23
CA LEU A 3 2.62 -12.03 -8.45
C LEU A 3 3.89 -11.57 -9.19
N PHE A 4 4.46 -12.42 -10.05
CA PHE A 4 5.74 -12.16 -10.71
C PHE A 4 5.64 -11.15 -11.87
N VAL A 5 4.53 -11.15 -12.62
CA VAL A 5 4.35 -10.28 -13.80
C VAL A 5 4.11 -8.82 -13.41
N LEU A 6 3.53 -8.58 -12.22
CA LEU A 6 3.31 -7.23 -11.68
C LEU A 6 4.63 -6.60 -11.21
N LEU A 7 5.55 -7.40 -10.66
CA LEU A 7 6.88 -6.95 -10.25
C LEU A 7 7.73 -6.52 -11.46
N GLU A 8 7.74 -7.29 -12.54
CA GLU A 8 8.54 -6.95 -13.74
C GLU A 8 8.12 -5.64 -14.42
N LYS A 9 6.82 -5.32 -14.46
CA LYS A 9 6.35 -4.01 -14.96
C LYS A 9 6.73 -2.85 -14.03
N PHE A 10 6.83 -3.09 -12.73
CA PHE A 10 7.29 -2.10 -11.75
C PHE A 10 8.74 -1.70 -12.00
N TYR A 11 9.62 -2.67 -12.29
CA TYR A 11 11.04 -2.43 -12.59
C TYR A 11 11.28 -1.58 -13.85
N SER A 12 10.35 -1.57 -14.81
CA SER A 12 10.49 -0.78 -16.03
C SER A 12 10.22 0.72 -15.83
N ILE A 13 9.52 1.10 -14.76
CA ILE A 13 9.15 2.51 -14.47
C ILE A 13 10.25 3.20 -13.66
N SER A 14 11.20 2.43 -13.10
CA SER A 14 12.27 2.86 -12.18
C SER A 14 13.44 3.63 -12.81
N ASN A 15 13.26 4.23 -13.99
CA ASN A 15 14.31 5.02 -14.67
C ASN A 15 13.88 6.48 -14.80
N LEU A 16 13.76 7.23 -13.70
CA LEU A 16 13.50 8.67 -13.75
C LEU A 16 14.38 9.45 -12.75
N ILE A 17 15.61 9.68 -13.22
CA ILE A 17 16.56 10.77 -12.96
C ILE A 17 16.23 11.69 -11.75
N CYS A 18 17.07 11.58 -10.72
CA CYS A 18 17.16 12.49 -9.58
C CYS A 18 17.89 13.80 -9.95
N TYR A 19 17.28 14.96 -9.69
CA TYR A 19 18.04 16.19 -9.47
C TYR A 19 17.50 16.96 -8.26
N ASP A 20 18.43 17.20 -7.33
CA ASP A 20 18.40 18.10 -6.18
C ASP A 20 17.44 17.77 -5.02
N GLY A 21 17.95 17.05 -4.01
CA GLY A 21 17.38 17.12 -2.66
C GLY A 21 16.81 15.84 -2.01
N ARG A 22 17.41 14.67 -2.25
CA ARG A 22 17.48 13.52 -1.30
C ARG A 22 16.16 12.93 -0.73
N PHE A 23 15.09 12.84 -1.52
CA PHE A 23 14.17 11.70 -1.41
C PHE A 23 14.39 10.88 -2.69
N CYS A 24 15.39 10.01 -2.67
CA CYS A 24 15.77 9.21 -3.83
C CYS A 24 14.69 8.17 -4.13
N GLU A 25 14.54 7.75 -5.38
CA GLU A 25 13.74 6.58 -5.78
C GLU A 25 14.01 5.35 -4.88
N ILE A 26 15.24 5.22 -4.37
CA ILE A 26 15.66 4.22 -3.37
C ILE A 26 14.76 4.25 -2.12
N GLN A 27 14.40 5.43 -1.62
CA GLN A 27 13.54 5.57 -0.45
C GLN A 27 12.09 5.21 -0.77
N LEU A 28 11.57 5.59 -1.94
CA LEU A 28 10.23 5.21 -2.39
C LEU A 28 10.11 3.68 -2.53
N GLN A 29 11.08 3.04 -3.20
CA GLN A 29 11.10 1.59 -3.35
C GLN A 29 11.20 0.89 -1.99
N GLN A 30 12.06 1.36 -1.08
CA GLN A 30 12.16 0.83 0.28
C GLN A 30 10.83 0.94 1.04
N ILE A 31 10.12 2.06 0.92
CA ILE A 31 8.81 2.23 1.55
C ILE A 31 7.81 1.22 1.00
N LEU A 32 7.75 1.06 -0.33
CA LEU A 32 6.84 0.13 -1.00
C LEU A 32 7.14 -1.34 -0.66
N ASP A 33 8.43 -1.69 -0.59
CA ASP A 33 8.88 -3.04 -0.25
C ASP A 33 8.52 -3.39 1.20
N LEU A 34 8.84 -2.51 2.16
CA LEU A 34 8.48 -2.70 3.57
C LEU A 34 6.97 -2.74 3.77
N PHE A 35 6.23 -1.84 3.12
CA PHE A 35 4.77 -1.83 3.19
C PHE A 35 4.16 -3.14 2.68
N THR A 36 4.66 -3.62 1.54
CA THR A 36 4.22 -4.89 0.96
C THR A 36 4.58 -6.07 1.86
N GLU A 37 5.81 -6.14 2.36
CA GLU A 37 6.27 -7.20 3.26
C GLU A 37 5.43 -7.24 4.54
N TYR A 38 5.20 -6.09 5.17
CA TYR A 38 4.44 -6.01 6.42
C TYR A 38 2.97 -6.34 6.20
N CYS A 39 2.37 -5.92 5.08
CA CYS A 39 1.03 -6.34 4.71
C CYS A 39 0.96 -7.87 4.53
N ILE A 40 1.88 -8.47 3.78
CA ILE A 40 1.95 -9.93 3.59
C ILE A 40 2.09 -10.63 4.94
N LYS A 41 2.97 -10.15 5.82
CA LYS A 41 3.23 -10.75 7.13
C LYS A 41 2.03 -10.67 8.08
N LYS A 42 1.34 -9.54 8.14
CA LYS A 42 0.25 -9.30 9.13
C LYS A 42 -1.12 -9.80 8.65
N PHE A 43 -1.36 -9.79 7.34
CA PHE A 43 -2.63 -10.19 6.73
C PHE A 43 -2.59 -11.58 6.12
N GLY A 44 -1.42 -12.07 5.70
CA GLY A 44 -1.21 -13.43 5.21
C GLY A 44 -2.21 -13.81 4.13
N ASN A 45 -2.87 -14.95 4.31
CA ASN A 45 -3.82 -15.49 3.35
C ASN A 45 -5.09 -14.63 3.12
N CYS A 46 -5.31 -13.59 3.93
CA CYS A 46 -6.43 -12.67 3.72
C CYS A 46 -6.13 -11.55 2.72
N LEU A 47 -4.85 -11.26 2.45
CA LEU A 47 -4.45 -10.28 1.45
C LEU A 47 -4.64 -10.88 0.05
N GLU A 48 -5.34 -10.17 -0.82
CA GLU A 48 -5.52 -10.53 -2.23
C GLU A 48 -4.54 -9.77 -3.11
N SER A 49 -4.50 -8.44 -2.98
CA SER A 49 -3.57 -7.59 -3.73
C SER A 49 -3.35 -6.24 -3.06
N ILE A 50 -2.25 -5.59 -3.41
CA ILE A 50 -1.97 -4.18 -3.09
C ILE A 50 -1.81 -3.46 -4.43
N VAL A 51 -2.55 -2.37 -4.61
CA VAL A 51 -2.55 -1.57 -5.84
C VAL A 51 -2.05 -0.19 -5.50
N ILE A 52 -1.02 0.25 -6.22
CA ILE A 52 -0.55 1.63 -6.17
C ILE A 52 -1.33 2.46 -7.19
N TYR A 53 -1.81 3.62 -6.79
CA TYR A 53 -2.47 4.58 -7.67
C TYR A 53 -1.88 5.98 -7.46
N GLY A 54 -2.55 7.02 -7.96
CA GLY A 54 -2.10 8.39 -7.71
C GLY A 54 -0.82 8.79 -8.43
N SER A 55 -0.07 9.71 -7.82
CA SER A 55 1.14 10.33 -8.39
C SER A 55 2.24 9.31 -8.71
N VAL A 56 2.45 8.33 -7.82
CA VAL A 56 3.42 7.24 -8.02
C VAL A 56 3.10 6.43 -9.27
N ALA A 57 1.83 6.01 -9.43
CA ALA A 57 1.43 5.20 -10.57
C ALA A 57 1.50 5.95 -11.92
N ARG A 58 1.43 7.28 -11.91
CA ARG A 58 1.55 8.14 -13.10
C ARG A 58 2.98 8.59 -13.42
N GLY A 59 3.96 8.27 -12.56
CA GLY A 59 5.32 8.79 -12.70
C GLY A 59 5.44 10.29 -12.40
N GLU A 60 4.47 10.85 -11.67
CA GLU A 60 4.38 12.26 -11.28
C GLU A 60 4.74 12.47 -9.80
N PHE A 61 5.38 11.48 -9.18
CA PHE A 61 5.72 11.53 -7.76
C PHE A 61 6.76 12.61 -7.49
N LEU A 62 6.43 13.54 -6.60
CA LEU A 62 7.34 14.58 -6.15
C LEU A 62 7.80 14.29 -4.71
N PRO A 63 9.09 13.96 -4.52
CA PRO A 63 9.76 13.97 -3.23
C PRO A 63 9.29 15.09 -2.29
N SER A 64 8.90 14.74 -1.07
CA SER A 64 8.46 15.68 -0.01
C SER A 64 7.13 16.39 -0.20
N ILE A 65 6.45 16.22 -1.35
CA ILE A 65 5.16 16.86 -1.67
C ILE A 65 4.06 15.80 -1.82
N SER A 66 4.35 14.76 -2.59
CA SER A 66 3.41 13.69 -2.89
C SER A 66 3.31 12.68 -1.76
N ASP A 67 2.10 12.19 -1.52
CA ASP A 67 1.82 10.96 -0.80
C ASP A 67 1.87 9.74 -1.74
N ILE A 68 1.89 8.56 -1.12
CA ILE A 68 1.86 7.25 -1.74
C ILE A 68 0.45 6.70 -1.56
N ASP A 69 -0.32 6.78 -2.63
CA ASP A 69 -1.70 6.32 -2.73
C ASP A 69 -1.76 4.78 -2.92
N THR A 70 -2.37 4.07 -1.97
CA THR A 70 -2.49 2.60 -2.00
C THR A 70 -3.91 2.10 -1.74
N ILE A 71 -4.31 1.05 -2.45
CA ILE A 71 -5.52 0.28 -2.21
C ILE A 71 -5.14 -1.16 -1.87
N ILE A 72 -5.52 -1.61 -0.69
CA ILE A 72 -5.33 -2.97 -0.19
C ILE A 72 -6.65 -3.73 -0.40
N ILE A 73 -6.58 -4.80 -1.17
CA ILE A 73 -7.73 -5.64 -1.46
C ILE A 73 -7.60 -6.92 -0.64
N PHE A 74 -8.66 -7.23 0.11
CA PHE A 74 -8.79 -8.43 0.91
C PHE A 74 -9.72 -9.44 0.25
N LYS A 75 -9.53 -10.71 0.58
CA LYS A 75 -10.49 -11.76 0.24
C LYS A 75 -11.79 -11.53 1.01
N GLU A 76 -12.92 -11.61 0.32
CA GLU A 76 -14.26 -11.40 0.88
C GLU A 76 -14.51 -12.23 2.15
N LYS A 77 -14.06 -13.50 2.17
CA LYS A 77 -14.20 -14.38 3.35
C LYS A 77 -13.52 -13.85 4.62
N CYS A 78 -12.53 -12.96 4.47
CA CYS A 78 -11.83 -12.30 5.57
C CYS A 78 -12.45 -10.94 5.93
N TRP A 79 -13.33 -10.38 5.09
CA TRP A 79 -14.00 -9.11 5.33
C TRP A 79 -15.13 -9.25 6.36
N LYS A 80 -14.75 -9.49 7.61
CA LYS A 80 -15.67 -9.78 8.74
C LYS A 80 -15.21 -9.06 9.99
N GLY A 81 -16.15 -8.83 10.91
CA GLY A 81 -15.91 -8.22 12.22
C GLY A 81 -16.59 -6.87 12.37
N ASP A 82 -16.44 -6.27 13.55
CA ASP A 82 -17.09 -5.02 13.89
C ASP A 82 -16.53 -3.85 13.08
N VAL A 83 -17.43 -2.99 12.61
CA VAL A 83 -17.12 -1.73 11.95
C VAL A 83 -17.43 -0.62 12.95
N SER A 84 -16.44 0.18 13.33
CA SER A 84 -16.69 1.38 14.14
C SER A 84 -17.38 2.45 13.29
N GLU A 85 -18.41 3.10 13.84
CA GLU A 85 -19.30 4.02 13.10
C GLU A 85 -18.61 5.25 12.50
N GLU A 86 -17.38 5.59 12.91
CA GLU A 86 -16.89 6.96 12.77
C GLU A 86 -15.97 7.27 11.58
N THR A 87 -15.62 6.37 10.64
CA THR A 87 -14.97 6.90 9.41
C THR A 87 -14.94 6.05 8.15
N PHE A 88 -14.91 4.72 8.19
CA PHE A 88 -14.95 3.89 6.97
C PHE A 88 -15.52 2.51 7.28
N PRO A 89 -16.24 1.84 6.34
CA PRO A 89 -16.81 0.51 6.55
C PRO A 89 -15.74 -0.60 6.53
N VAL A 90 -14.60 -0.38 7.19
CA VAL A 90 -13.47 -1.30 7.27
C VAL A 90 -13.54 -2.05 8.60
N PRO A 91 -13.47 -3.39 8.60
CA PRO A 91 -13.39 -4.17 9.82
C PRO A 91 -12.28 -3.69 10.77
N THR A 92 -12.59 -3.54 12.05
CA THR A 92 -11.69 -2.96 13.07
C THR A 92 -10.33 -3.66 13.13
N TRP A 93 -10.31 -4.99 12.94
CA TRP A 93 -9.06 -5.75 12.95
C TRP A 93 -8.14 -5.41 11.76
N ILE A 94 -8.72 -5.05 10.60
CA ILE A 94 -7.97 -4.59 9.41
C ILE A 94 -7.37 -3.22 9.71
N ALA A 95 -8.21 -2.28 10.15
CA ALA A 95 -7.79 -0.92 10.49
C ALA A 95 -6.67 -0.93 11.56
N SER A 96 -6.85 -1.70 12.64
CA SER A 96 -5.86 -1.81 13.72
C SER A 96 -4.52 -2.38 13.25
N LYS A 97 -4.53 -3.40 12.38
CA LYS A 97 -3.30 -3.95 11.82
C LYS A 97 -2.64 -3.00 10.82
N LEU A 98 -3.42 -2.31 10.00
CA LEU A 98 -2.90 -1.35 9.03
C LEU A 98 -2.21 -0.18 9.72
N LEU A 99 -2.83 0.38 10.76
CA LEU A 99 -2.20 1.44 11.57
C LEU A 99 -0.86 0.97 12.16
N LYS A 100 -0.80 -0.25 12.71
CA LYS A 100 0.46 -0.83 13.22
C LYS A 100 1.52 -0.99 12.14
N ILE A 101 1.14 -1.37 10.92
CA ILE A 101 2.08 -1.48 9.79
C ILE A 101 2.68 -0.11 9.46
N LEU A 102 1.82 0.91 9.33
CA LEU A 102 2.25 2.28 9.03
C LEU A 102 3.19 2.81 10.13
N ASP A 103 2.84 2.61 11.40
CA ASP A 103 3.68 3.00 12.54
C ASP A 103 5.04 2.29 12.54
N GLU A 104 5.06 0.98 12.23
CA GLU A 104 6.30 0.19 12.15
C GLU A 104 7.23 0.74 11.05
N ILE A 105 6.70 1.04 9.85
CA ILE A 105 7.46 1.60 8.72
C ILE A 105 7.98 3.00 9.05
N TYR A 106 7.13 3.87 9.61
CA TYR A 106 7.52 5.24 9.92
C TYR A 106 8.63 5.27 10.97
N ARG A 107 8.57 4.38 11.96
CA ARG A 107 9.64 4.22 12.96
C ARG A 107 10.93 3.69 12.34
N GLU A 108 10.85 2.66 11.50
CA GLU A 108 12.02 2.01 10.89
C GLU A 108 12.77 2.93 9.94
N LEU A 109 12.04 3.73 9.15
CA LEU A 109 12.61 4.66 8.18
C LEU A 109 12.86 6.07 8.75
N GLY A 110 12.55 6.30 10.03
CA GLY A 110 12.70 7.62 10.67
C GLY A 110 11.86 8.72 10.02
N LEU A 111 10.68 8.37 9.49
CA LEU A 111 9.80 9.30 8.79
C LEU A 111 9.09 10.21 9.78
N LYS A 112 9.20 11.53 9.56
CA LYS A 112 8.64 12.56 10.46
C LYS A 112 7.19 12.91 10.18
N LYS A 113 6.66 12.49 9.03
CA LYS A 113 5.30 12.79 8.56
C LYS A 113 4.72 11.56 7.89
N PRO A 114 3.39 11.36 7.96
CA PRO A 114 2.73 10.33 7.19
C PRO A 114 2.85 10.65 5.70
N ILE A 115 3.26 9.65 4.92
CA ILE A 115 3.43 9.76 3.46
C ILE A 115 2.67 8.66 2.71
N ILE A 116 2.09 7.69 3.41
CA ILE A 116 1.29 6.62 2.81
C ILE A 116 -0.18 6.92 3.08
N ASP A 117 -0.99 7.10 2.03
CA ASP A 117 -2.45 7.01 2.10
C ASP A 117 -2.86 5.58 1.76
N ALA A 118 -3.47 4.89 2.72
CA ALA A 118 -3.82 3.48 2.59
C ALA A 118 -5.31 3.25 2.77
N ARG A 119 -5.94 2.74 1.70
CA ARG A 119 -7.36 2.37 1.68
C ARG A 119 -7.50 0.86 1.67
N ALA A 120 -8.48 0.33 2.38
CA ALA A 120 -8.78 -1.10 2.40
C ALA A 120 -10.15 -1.38 1.80
N THR A 121 -10.25 -2.42 0.99
CA THR A 121 -11.51 -2.85 0.37
C THR A 121 -11.55 -4.36 0.14
N THR A 122 -12.70 -4.87 -0.29
CA THR A 122 -12.89 -6.21 -0.87
C THR A 122 -13.42 -6.05 -2.29
N ILE A 123 -13.10 -7.00 -3.17
CA ILE A 123 -13.70 -7.05 -4.51
C ILE A 123 -14.69 -8.22 -4.56
N ASN A 124 -15.95 -7.90 -4.85
CA ASN A 124 -16.93 -8.89 -5.26
C ASN A 124 -16.93 -8.95 -6.78
N ILE A 125 -16.27 -9.96 -7.36
CA ILE A 125 -16.47 -10.25 -8.79
C ILE A 125 -17.85 -10.89 -8.88
N ILE A 126 -18.86 -10.11 -9.24
CA ILE A 126 -20.15 -10.65 -9.65
C ILE A 126 -19.88 -11.41 -10.96
N LYS A 127 -19.65 -12.72 -10.84
CA LYS A 127 -19.71 -13.60 -12.01
C LYS A 127 -21.17 -13.61 -12.42
N LYS A 128 -21.47 -13.07 -13.61
CA LYS A 128 -22.73 -13.41 -14.27
C LYS A 128 -22.69 -14.92 -14.50
N ASP A 129 -23.63 -15.63 -13.91
CA ASP A 129 -23.95 -17.01 -14.24
C ASP A 129 -24.35 -17.13 -15.73
#